data_AF-A4J781-F1
#
_entry.id   AF-A4J781-F1
#
_cell.length_a   1.000
_cell.length_b   1.000
_cell.length_c   1.000
_cell.angle_alpha   90.00
_cell.angle_beta   90.00
_cell.angle_gamma   90.00
#
_symmetry.space_group_name_H-M   'P 1'
#
loop_
_entity.id
_entity.type
_entity.pdbx_description
1 polymer ?
#
loop_
_entity_poly.entity_id
_entity_poly.type
_entity_poly.pdbx_seq_one_letter_code
_entity_poly.pdbx_strand_id
1 'polypeptide(L)' 'MTKEELLQDELQRVKFRIQILNMIEDKLREMKALAEQVVRKEIGQEEIANIQFRVNELVNEISSLEKLEEPEVLH' A
#
# COMPACT_ATOMS: atom_id res chain seq x y z
N MET A 1 14.64 -29.88 7.65
CA MET A 1 15.07 -28.51 7.35
C MET A 1 16.39 -28.22 8.02
N THR A 2 17.39 -27.82 7.25
CA THR A 2 18.68 -27.34 7.75
C THR A 2 18.54 -25.89 8.24
N LYS A 3 19.51 -25.43 9.03
CA LYS A 3 19.58 -24.02 9.45
C LYS A 3 19.65 -23.06 8.25
N GLU A 4 20.30 -23.49 7.17
CA GLU A 4 20.42 -22.71 5.94
C GLU A 4 19.07 -22.56 5.23
N GLU A 5 18.29 -23.63 5.14
CA GLU A 5 16.94 -23.61 4.57
C GLU A 5 16.01 -22.67 5.36
N LEU A 6 16.06 -22.71 6.70
CA LEU A 6 15.29 -21.80 7.55
C LEU A 6 15.63 -20.32 7.31
N LEU A 7 16.93 -20.00 7.22
CA LEU A 7 17.39 -18.63 6.97
C LEU A 7 17.01 -18.14 5.57
N GLN A 8 17.01 -19.04 4.57
CA GLN A 8 16.56 -18.71 3.23
C GLN A 8 15.05 -18.41 3.21
N ASP A 9 14.24 -19.20 3.91
CA ASP A 9 12.80 -18.97 4.02
C ASP A 9 12.47 -17.65 4.73
N GLU A 10 13.15 -17.35 5.84
CA GLU A 10 13.02 -16.06 6.54
C GLU A 10 13.41 -14.89 5.64
N LEU A 11 14.51 -15.02 4.89
CA LEU A 11 14.95 -13.99 3.96
C LEU A 11 13.91 -13.74 2.85
N GLN A 12 13.29 -14.78 2.29
CA GLN A 12 12.24 -14.62 1.30
C GLN A 12 11.00 -13.93 1.88
N ARG A 13 10.60 -14.28 3.10
CA ARG A 13 9.49 -13.61 3.80
C ARG A 13 9.77 -12.12 4.00
N VAL A 14 10.97 -11.76 4.46
CA VAL A 14 11.35 -10.35 4.66
C VAL A 14 11.37 -9.60 3.34
N LYS A 15 11.93 -10.17 2.27
CA LYS A 15 11.92 -9.56 0.93
C LYS A 15 10.50 -9.31 0.42
N PHE A 16 9.61 -10.28 0.60
CA PHE A 16 8.21 -10.15 0.22
C PHE A 16 7.52 -9.03 0.98
N ARG A 17 7.71 -8.96 2.31
CA ARG A 17 7.16 -7.87 3.14
C ARG A 17 7.67 -6.49 2.69
N ILE A 18 8.96 -6.36 2.40
CA ILE A 18 9.53 -5.11 1.88
C ILE A 18 8.85 -4.70 0.55
N GLN A 19 8.57 -5.66 -0.34
CA GLN A 19 7.87 -5.37 -1.59
C GLN A 19 6.45 -4.85 -1.35
N ILE A 20 5.70 -5.49 -0.44
CA ILE A 20 4.35 -5.04 -0.07
C ILE A 20 4.39 -3.62 0.53
N LEU A 21 5.32 -3.36 1.47
CA LEU A 21 5.48 -2.05 2.09
C LEU A 21 5.82 -0.96 1.08
N ASN A 22 6.69 -1.24 0.10
CA ASN A 22 6.98 -0.30 -0.99
C ASN A 22 5.73 0.03 -1.81
N MET A 23 4.90 -0.99 -2.12
CA MET A 23 3.65 -0.79 -2.87
C MET A 23 2.61 0.03 -2.09
N ILE A 24 2.59 -0.09 -0.76
CA ILE A 24 1.75 0.73 0.13
C ILE A 24 2.29 2.17 0.15
N GLU A 25 3.60 2.35 0.29
CA GLU A 25 4.24 3.67 0.30
C GLU A 25 3.93 4.45 -0.99
N ASP A 26 4.02 3.81 -2.15
CA ASP A 26 3.70 4.44 -3.43
C ASP A 26 2.24 4.93 -3.49
N LYS A 27 1.28 4.15 -2.96
CA LYS A 27 -0.13 4.54 -2.89
C LYS A 27 -0.37 5.69 -1.92
N LEU A 28 0.32 5.69 -0.77
CA LEU A 28 0.25 6.79 0.19
C LEU A 28 0.82 8.09 -0.40
N ARG A 29 1.88 8.01 -1.20
CA ARG A 29 2.41 9.16 -1.95
C ARG A 29 1.42 9.67 -2.98
N GLU A 30 0.69 8.80 -3.67
CA GLU A 30 -0.38 9.17 -4.58
C GLU A 30 -1.54 9.87 -3.83
N MET A 31 -1.99 9.31 -2.70
CA MET A 31 -3.01 9.94 -1.85
C MET A 31 -2.59 11.33 -1.38
N LYS A 32 -1.33 11.50 -0.98
CA LYS A 32 -0.78 12.80 -0.58
C LYS A 32 -0.82 13.79 -1.75
N ALA A 33 -0.41 13.39 -2.96
CA ALA A 33 -0.44 14.25 -4.13
C ALA A 33 -1.88 14.70 -4.47
N LEU A 34 -2.86 13.80 -4.35
CA LEU A 34 -4.27 14.11 -4.53
C LEU A 34 -4.77 15.11 -3.47
N ALA A 35 -4.40 14.94 -2.20
CA ALA A 35 -4.77 15.87 -1.14
C ALA A 35 -4.13 17.26 -1.34
N GLU A 36 -2.89 17.32 -1.82
CA GLU A 36 -2.21 18.57 -2.16
C GLU A 36 -2.84 19.30 -3.35
N GLN A 37 -3.47 18.56 -4.28
CA GLN A 37 -4.27 19.16 -5.35
C GLN A 37 -5.46 19.92 -4.76
N VAL A 38 -6.26 19.28 -3.88
CA VAL A 38 -7.47 19.87 -3.24
C VAL A 38 -7.19 21.20 -2.54
N VAL A 39 -5.99 21.39 -1.99
CA VAL A 39 -5.60 22.63 -1.29
C VAL A 39 -5.39 23.81 -2.25
N ARG A 40 -5.19 23.57 -3.55
CA ARG A 40 -5.03 24.64 -4.56
C ARG A 40 -6.40 25.25 -4.89
N LYS A 41 -6.49 26.59 -4.83
CA LYS A 41 -7.73 27.38 -4.70
C LYS A 41 -8.74 27.37 -5.87
N GLU A 42 -8.66 26.45 -6.83
CA GLU A 42 -9.51 26.48 -8.04
C GLU A 42 -10.10 25.12 -8.46
N ILE A 43 -10.26 24.18 -7.52
CA ILE A 43 -10.83 22.87 -7.83
C ILE A 43 -12.37 22.90 -7.79
N GLY A 44 -12.99 22.44 -8.87
CA GLY A 44 -14.43 22.30 -8.99
C GLY A 44 -14.99 21.09 -8.25
N GLN A 45 -16.28 21.08 -7.95
CA GLN A 45 -16.94 19.98 -7.23
C GLN A 45 -16.80 18.60 -7.92
N GLU A 46 -16.79 18.59 -9.25
CA GLU A 46 -16.56 17.36 -10.03
C GLU A 46 -15.14 16.81 -9.81
N GLU A 47 -14.15 17.68 -9.77
CA GLU A 47 -12.76 17.30 -9.55
C GLU A 47 -12.52 16.85 -8.10
N ILE A 48 -13.20 17.47 -7.11
CA ILE A 48 -13.25 16.95 -5.73
C ILE A 48 -13.82 15.54 -5.70
N ALA A 49 -14.93 15.29 -6.41
CA ALA A 49 -15.56 13.97 -6.43
C ALA A 49 -14.64 12.91 -7.08
N ASN A 50 -13.94 13.27 -8.15
CA ASN A 50 -12.96 12.39 -8.80
C ASN A 50 -11.76 12.09 -7.88
N ILE A 51 -11.25 13.09 -7.18
CA ILE A 51 -10.18 12.91 -6.19
C ILE A 51 -10.65 11.99 -5.06
N GLN A 52 -11.86 12.19 -4.53
CA GLN A 52 -12.42 11.35 -3.47
C GLN A 52 -12.60 9.90 -3.92
N PHE A 53 -13.08 9.69 -5.16
CA PHE A 53 -13.19 8.36 -5.74
C PHE A 53 -11.82 7.67 -5.80
N ARG A 54 -10.80 8.37 -6.31
CA ARG A 54 -9.45 7.83 -6.42
C ARG A 54 -8.82 7.52 -5.05
N VAL A 55 -9.02 8.40 -4.07
CA VAL A 55 -8.59 8.16 -2.69
C VAL A 55 -9.23 6.89 -2.11
N ASN A 56 -10.52 6.65 -2.36
CA ASN A 56 -11.19 5.45 -1.89
C ASN A 56 -10.66 4.18 -2.57
N GLU A 57 -10.33 4.24 -3.86
CA GLU A 57 -9.67 3.13 -4.56
C GLU A 57 -8.31 2.81 -3.91
N LEU A 58 -7.48 3.83 -3.66
CA LEU A 58 -6.17 3.66 -3.03
C LEU A 58 -6.27 3.05 -1.63
N VAL A 59 -7.28 3.44 -0.84
CA VAL A 59 -7.55 2.84 0.48
C VAL A 59 -7.88 1.35 0.35
N ASN A 60 -8.71 0.97 -0.63
CA ASN A 60 -9.05 -0.44 -0.85
C ASN A 60 -7.84 -1.26 -1.32
N GLU A 61 -7.00 -0.68 -2.17
CA GLU A 61 -5.76 -1.30 -2.62
C GLU A 61 -4.76 -1.49 -1.47
N ILE A 62 -4.60 -0.49 -0.59
CA ILE A 62 -3.76 -0.60 0.62
C ILE A 62 -4.29 -1.69 1.55
N SER A 63 -5.60 -1.71 1.83
CA SER A 63 -6.20 -2.75 2.67
C SER A 63 -6.02 -4.16 2.10
N SER A 64 -5.98 -4.29 0.77
CA SER A 64 -5.72 -5.56 0.11
C SER A 64 -4.26 -5.98 0.25
N LEU A 65 -3.32 -5.03 0.23
CA LEU A 65 -1.89 -5.26 0.44
C LEU A 65 -1.57 -5.60 1.90
N GLU A 66 -2.21 -4.95 2.87
CA GLU A 66 -2.07 -5.26 4.30
C GLU A 66 -2.45 -6.72 4.60
N LYS A 67 -3.54 -7.22 3.98
CA LYS A 67 -3.94 -8.64 4.09
C LYS A 67 -2.91 -9.62 3.51
N LEU A 68 -2.09 -9.17 2.55
CA LEU A 68 -1.01 -9.99 1.98
C LEU A 68 0.26 -9.95 2.86
N GLU A 69 0.46 -8.88 3.64
CA GLU A 69 1.57 -8.74 4.59
C GLU A 69 1.42 -9.68 5.81
N GLU A 70 0.19 -10.07 6.12
CA GLU A 70 -0.20 -11.06 7.12
C GLU A 70 -0.40 -12.45 6.48
N PRO A 71 0.63 -13.17 5.97
CA PRO A 71 0.45 -14.59 5.77
C PRO A 71 0.22 -15.18 7.15
N GLU A 72 -0.90 -15.90 7.30
CA GLU A 72 -1.25 -16.69 8.47
C GLU A 72 0.03 -17.23 9.10
N VAL A 73 0.23 -16.89 10.37
CA VAL A 73 1.28 -17.50 11.17
C VAL A 73 0.92 -18.98 11.25
N LEU A 74 1.41 -19.77 10.29
CA LEU A 74 1.38 -21.23 10.33
C LEU A 74 2.27 -21.63 11.50
N HIS A 75 1.66 -21.65 12.68
CA HIS A 75 2.16 -22.25 13.91
C HIS A 75 2.06 -23.77 13.82
#